data_AF-A0A3N7HD34-F1
#
_entry.id   AF-A0A3N7HD34-F1
#
_cell.length_a   1.000
_cell.length_b   1.000
_cell.length_c   1.000
_cell.angle_alpha   90.00
_cell.angle_beta   90.00
_cell.angle_gamma   90.00
#
_symmetry.space_group_name_H-M   'P 1'
#
loop_
_entity.id
_entity.type
_entity.pdbx_description
1 polymer ?
#
loop_
_entity_poly.entity_id
_entity_poly.type
_entity_poly.pdbx_seq_one_letter_code
_entity_poly.pdbx_strand_id
1 'polypeptide(L)'
;MEKISIETDTHRLVNIANINIILGRNGSGKSRFLRHLDMELARQVGYNVSYISPERAGIFKKQGHIDTNMENDPEWLRSSRSMNQSQEFKTTSASLLREVETLYLRRLQDSLELRNNEDIHFKNDVLDKMNALLSNIMIVQEGSSFLFKDYDGETVTPENISSGESEVIALATEVLYFFEKLNPEKFNLLLIDEPDVHLHPDLQSRLANFLLNQIEELSPGARELTALCIATHSTPLVCALAVSDYTSLGNKEFKKNEITLTPVTDNIKKIAPFFGHPLSLTFNNDPLLILEGEDDERIWQQAARTSQGKIKLFPILATSVDQQSSLEKFCAKVLPSVYDNPLAYSLRDGDGATEALESIGPVIRFRLNCYAAENLLLSDECLELMDTSWEGFIANAHQWIGNNEGHKDLELIRELMNSNDRFRNQKIKSIRQLICTISKSNKPWEVVVGQAIARLEAATENEYSLYAMIGSDACEKLLGINSIRPIQVQATKE
;
A
#
# COMPACT_ATOMS: atom_id res chain seq x y z
N MET A 1 -9.12 -12.66 -19.95
CA MET A 1 -7.76 -12.51 -20.50
C MET A 1 -7.05 -13.84 -20.33
N GLU A 2 -6.65 -14.49 -21.42
CA GLU A 2 -5.70 -15.61 -21.32
C GLU A 2 -4.45 -15.12 -20.60
N LYS A 3 -3.94 -15.93 -19.67
CA LYS A 3 -2.82 -15.57 -18.81
C LYS A 3 -1.54 -15.61 -19.64
N ILE A 4 -1.03 -14.44 -20.04
CA ILE A 4 0.24 -14.32 -20.75
C ILE A 4 1.38 -14.63 -19.76
N SER A 5 2.32 -15.48 -20.18
CA SER A 5 3.58 -15.72 -19.48
C SER A 5 4.75 -15.26 -20.35
N ILE A 6 5.77 -14.70 -19.69
CA ILE A 6 7.08 -14.47 -20.30
C ILE A 6 7.98 -15.58 -19.80
N GLU A 7 8.51 -16.35 -20.73
CA GLU A 7 9.34 -17.51 -20.47
C GLU A 7 10.66 -17.36 -21.21
N THR A 8 11.74 -17.53 -20.47
CA THR A 8 13.07 -17.75 -21.00
C THR A 8 13.57 -19.12 -20.58
N ASP A 9 14.74 -19.54 -21.08
CA ASP A 9 15.31 -20.85 -20.75
C ASP A 9 15.55 -21.02 -19.25
N THR A 10 15.76 -19.91 -18.52
CA THR A 10 16.19 -19.92 -17.13
C THR A 10 15.28 -19.17 -16.15
N HIS A 11 14.43 -18.26 -16.64
CA HIS A 11 13.58 -17.39 -15.84
C HIS A 11 12.14 -17.33 -16.38
N ARG A 12 11.18 -17.13 -15.48
CA ARG A 12 9.76 -17.11 -15.84
C ARG A 12 8.95 -16.09 -15.05
N LEU A 13 8.12 -15.33 -15.75
CA LEU A 13 7.06 -14.48 -15.21
C LEU A 13 5.71 -15.05 -15.64
N VAL A 14 4.87 -15.40 -14.67
CA VAL A 14 3.56 -16.04 -14.91
C VAL A 14 2.43 -15.09 -14.51
N ASN A 15 1.35 -15.08 -15.31
CA ASN A 15 0.15 -14.24 -15.11
C ASN A 15 0.42 -12.73 -15.24
N ILE A 16 1.04 -12.34 -16.35
CA ILE A 16 1.44 -10.98 -16.61
C ILE A 16 0.21 -10.10 -16.90
N ALA A 17 0.23 -8.89 -16.34
CA ALA A 17 -0.66 -7.78 -16.63
C ALA A 17 0.12 -6.68 -17.39
N ASN A 18 -0.48 -5.51 -17.62
CA ASN A 18 0.22 -4.41 -18.29
C ASN A 18 1.27 -3.76 -17.40
N ILE A 19 1.05 -3.71 -16.08
CA ILE A 19 2.05 -3.25 -15.11
C ILE A 19 2.29 -4.36 -14.09
N ASN A 20 3.55 -4.76 -13.91
CA ASN A 20 3.93 -5.91 -13.10
C ASN A 20 4.98 -5.49 -12.11
N ILE A 21 4.60 -5.43 -10.84
CA ILE A 21 5.49 -4.99 -9.77
C ILE A 21 6.16 -6.22 -9.17
N ILE A 22 7.49 -6.22 -9.20
CA ILE A 22 8.34 -7.25 -8.63
C ILE A 22 8.90 -6.71 -7.31
N LEU A 23 8.32 -7.18 -6.21
CA LEU A 23 8.74 -6.84 -4.85
C LEU A 23 9.73 -7.84 -4.30
N GLY A 24 10.59 -7.38 -3.41
CA GLY A 24 11.46 -8.26 -2.63
C GLY A 24 12.52 -7.47 -1.89
N ARG A 25 12.95 -8.02 -0.76
CA ARG A 25 14.00 -7.47 0.11
C ARG A 25 15.29 -7.18 -0.67
N ASN A 26 16.09 -6.25 -0.15
CA ASN A 26 17.41 -5.97 -0.71
C ASN A 26 18.24 -7.26 -0.79
N GLY A 27 18.87 -7.51 -1.95
CA GLY A 27 19.60 -8.75 -2.20
C GLY A 27 18.77 -9.95 -2.66
N SER A 28 17.45 -9.85 -2.82
CA SER A 28 16.61 -10.95 -3.36
C SER A 28 16.88 -11.28 -4.84
N GLY A 29 17.64 -10.41 -5.52
CA GLY A 29 18.06 -10.58 -6.92
C GLY A 29 17.09 -10.00 -7.95
N LYS A 30 16.31 -8.96 -7.61
CA LYS A 30 15.36 -8.29 -8.54
C LYS A 30 16.06 -7.73 -9.78
N SER A 31 17.10 -6.92 -9.57
CA SER A 31 17.88 -6.30 -10.65
C SER A 31 18.55 -7.35 -11.53
N ARG A 32 19.13 -8.38 -10.91
CA ARG A 32 19.70 -9.53 -11.64
C ARG A 32 18.64 -10.22 -12.49
N PHE A 33 17.44 -10.43 -11.95
CA PHE A 33 16.33 -11.05 -12.66
C PHE A 33 15.91 -10.23 -13.90
N LEU A 34 15.71 -8.91 -13.75
CA LEU A 34 15.38 -8.05 -14.88
C LEU A 34 16.47 -8.02 -15.96
N ARG A 35 17.75 -7.95 -15.57
CA ARG A 35 18.86 -7.98 -16.52
C ARG A 35 18.93 -9.30 -17.30
N HIS A 36 18.66 -10.43 -16.65
CA HIS A 36 18.60 -11.72 -17.36
C HIS A 36 17.47 -11.75 -18.38
N LEU A 37 16.28 -11.24 -18.02
CA LEU A 37 15.17 -11.12 -18.96
C LEU A 37 15.52 -10.24 -20.15
N ASP A 38 16.14 -9.08 -19.94
CA ASP A 38 16.62 -8.23 -21.04
C ASP A 38 17.56 -9.00 -21.97
N MET A 39 18.61 -9.61 -21.40
CA MET A 39 19.65 -10.31 -22.15
C MET A 39 19.10 -11.44 -23.03
N GLU A 40 18.16 -12.24 -22.50
CA GLU A 40 17.60 -13.40 -23.20
C GLU A 40 16.50 -12.99 -24.18
N LEU A 41 15.55 -12.14 -23.78
CA LEU A 41 14.37 -11.80 -24.59
C LEU A 41 14.70 -10.87 -25.75
N ALA A 42 15.63 -9.92 -25.59
CA ALA A 42 15.97 -9.02 -26.69
C ALA A 42 16.64 -9.73 -27.88
N ARG A 43 17.16 -10.95 -27.68
CA ARG A 43 17.68 -11.81 -28.77
C ARG A 43 16.57 -12.56 -29.50
N GLN A 44 15.37 -12.61 -28.92
CA GLN A 44 14.22 -13.30 -29.50
C GLN A 44 13.47 -12.36 -30.46
N VAL A 45 13.13 -12.88 -31.64
CA VAL A 45 12.52 -12.09 -32.73
C VAL A 45 11.17 -11.48 -32.31
N GLY A 46 10.42 -12.17 -31.46
CA GLY A 46 9.07 -11.78 -31.03
C GLY A 46 9.00 -10.67 -29.96
N TYR A 47 10.14 -10.18 -29.46
CA TYR A 47 10.16 -9.19 -28.38
C TYR A 47 10.82 -7.87 -28.79
N ASN A 48 10.29 -6.78 -28.26
CA ASN A 48 10.90 -5.45 -28.25
C ASN A 48 11.14 -5.06 -26.79
N VAL A 49 12.37 -5.22 -26.31
CA VAL A 49 12.69 -5.07 -24.88
C VAL A 49 13.52 -3.80 -24.66
N SER A 50 13.17 -3.05 -23.61
CA SER A 50 13.96 -1.93 -23.12
C SER A 50 14.18 -2.08 -21.62
N TYR A 51 15.44 -2.06 -21.18
CA TYR A 51 15.80 -2.03 -19.76
C TYR A 51 16.25 -0.63 -19.35
N ILE A 52 15.67 -0.11 -18.27
CA ILE A 52 16.00 1.18 -17.66
C ILE A 52 16.41 0.94 -16.20
N SER A 53 17.59 1.45 -15.84
CA SER A 53 18.11 1.47 -14.47
C SER A 53 18.58 2.89 -14.16
N PRO A 54 17.82 3.71 -13.41
CA PRO A 54 18.08 5.16 -13.26
C PRO A 54 19.35 5.58 -12.48
N GLU A 55 20.34 4.71 -12.27
CA GLU A 55 21.55 5.07 -11.53
C GLU A 55 22.46 6.05 -12.31
N ARG A 56 23.28 6.94 -11.74
CA ARG A 56 23.23 7.87 -10.58
C ARG A 56 24.11 9.11 -10.92
N ALA A 57 24.38 9.38 -12.19
CA ALA A 57 25.42 10.33 -12.58
C ALA A 57 25.13 11.01 -13.92
N GLY A 58 25.78 12.15 -14.09
CA GLY A 58 25.60 13.03 -15.23
C GLY A 58 24.69 14.23 -14.92
N ILE A 59 24.59 15.11 -15.91
CA ILE A 59 23.75 16.29 -15.90
C ILE A 59 22.78 16.12 -17.06
N PHE A 60 21.52 16.52 -16.91
CA PHE A 60 20.55 16.46 -18.01
C PHE A 60 20.87 17.56 -19.05
N LYS A 61 21.90 17.29 -19.84
CA LYS A 61 22.46 18.23 -20.81
C LYS A 61 23.01 17.43 -21.97
N LYS A 62 22.67 17.85 -23.18
CA LYS A 62 23.11 17.18 -24.40
C LYS A 62 24.64 17.23 -24.57
N GLN A 63 25.23 16.13 -25.02
CA GLN A 63 26.63 16.04 -25.41
C GLN A 63 26.76 15.34 -26.78
N GLY A 64 27.47 15.95 -27.72
CA GLY A 64 27.51 15.48 -29.11
C GLY A 64 28.18 14.12 -29.32
N HIS A 65 29.06 13.69 -28.41
CA HIS A 65 29.67 12.37 -28.49
C HIS A 65 28.67 11.25 -28.22
N ILE A 66 27.63 11.50 -27.42
CA ILE A 66 26.57 10.51 -27.15
C ILE A 66 25.74 10.28 -28.41
N ASP A 67 25.32 11.34 -29.08
CA ASP A 67 24.61 11.23 -30.36
C ASP A 67 25.44 10.45 -31.38
N THR A 68 26.73 10.76 -31.46
CA THR A 68 27.67 10.08 -32.36
C THR A 68 27.78 8.58 -32.02
N ASN A 69 27.80 8.23 -30.74
CA ASN A 69 27.85 6.82 -30.31
C ASN A 69 26.54 6.09 -30.63
N MET A 70 25.39 6.72 -30.38
CA MET A 70 24.07 6.15 -30.68
C MET A 70 23.86 5.93 -32.18
N GLU A 71 24.39 6.82 -33.03
CA GLU A 71 24.33 6.67 -34.48
C GLU A 71 25.26 5.56 -35.00
N ASN A 72 26.45 5.41 -34.42
CA ASN A 72 27.46 4.47 -34.89
C ASN A 72 27.28 3.05 -34.36
N ASP A 73 26.63 2.87 -33.21
CA ASP A 73 26.41 1.57 -32.57
C ASP A 73 24.97 1.44 -32.06
N PRO A 74 24.11 0.69 -32.78
CA PRO A 74 22.72 0.44 -32.38
C PRO A 74 22.55 -0.25 -31.01
N GLU A 75 23.57 -0.97 -30.53
CA GLU A 75 23.56 -1.65 -29.22
C GLU A 75 24.18 -0.79 -28.11
N TRP A 76 24.73 0.38 -28.44
CA TRP A 76 25.38 1.27 -27.47
C TRP A 76 24.44 1.68 -26.34
N LEU A 77 23.21 2.07 -26.69
CA LEU A 77 22.21 2.50 -25.72
C LEU A 77 21.87 1.37 -24.74
N ARG A 78 21.70 0.16 -25.25
CA ARG A 78 21.39 -1.01 -24.44
C ARG A 78 22.54 -1.42 -23.54
N SER A 79 23.75 -1.48 -24.09
CA SER A 79 24.96 -1.81 -23.33
C SER A 79 25.24 -0.78 -22.23
N SER A 80 25.09 0.51 -22.53
CA SER A 80 25.22 1.61 -21.56
C SER A 80 24.22 1.50 -20.41
N ARG A 81 22.96 1.13 -20.68
CA ARG A 81 21.92 0.94 -19.65
C ARG A 81 22.13 -0.32 -18.79
N SER A 82 22.85 -1.32 -19.29
CA SER A 82 23.12 -2.57 -18.56
C SER A 82 24.25 -2.46 -17.53
N MET A 83 25.06 -1.41 -17.60
CA MET A 83 26.17 -1.14 -16.68
C MET A 83 25.67 -0.46 -15.39
N ASN A 84 26.17 -0.93 -14.24
CA ASN A 84 25.97 -0.23 -12.97
C ASN A 84 26.74 1.10 -12.99
N GLN A 85 26.15 2.18 -12.46
CA GLN A 85 26.78 3.51 -12.34
C GLN A 85 27.23 4.18 -13.66
N SER A 86 26.39 4.16 -14.70
CA SER A 86 26.68 4.93 -15.92
C SER A 86 26.73 6.43 -15.61
N GLN A 87 27.87 7.07 -15.91
CA GLN A 87 28.04 8.52 -15.71
C GLN A 87 27.25 9.37 -16.72
N GLU A 88 26.78 8.75 -17.80
CA GLU A 88 26.20 9.44 -18.93
C GLU A 88 24.67 9.29 -19.01
N PHE A 89 24.03 8.62 -18.05
CA PHE A 89 22.59 8.32 -18.12
C PHE A 89 21.72 9.56 -18.39
N LYS A 90 21.86 10.61 -17.57
CA LYS A 90 21.08 11.86 -17.73
C LYS A 90 21.40 12.58 -19.03
N THR A 91 22.64 12.48 -19.48
CA THR A 91 23.10 13.06 -20.75
C THR A 91 22.47 12.33 -21.93
N THR A 92 22.42 11.00 -21.88
CA THR A 92 21.73 10.13 -22.84
C THR A 92 20.24 10.42 -22.88
N SER A 93 19.58 10.52 -21.73
CA SER A 93 18.16 10.88 -21.67
C SER A 93 17.90 12.27 -22.29
N ALA A 94 18.80 13.24 -22.11
CA ALA A 94 18.68 14.54 -22.76
C ALA A 94 18.76 14.45 -24.30
N SER A 95 19.61 13.58 -24.84
CA SER A 95 19.65 13.29 -26.27
C SER A 95 18.38 12.55 -26.74
N LEU A 96 17.87 11.61 -25.95
CA LEU A 96 16.65 10.87 -26.26
C LEU A 96 15.41 11.77 -26.32
N LEU A 97 15.32 12.83 -25.52
CA LEU A 97 14.19 13.76 -25.58
C LEU A 97 14.01 14.37 -26.98
N ARG A 98 15.11 14.61 -27.71
CA ARG A 98 15.08 15.06 -29.11
C ARG A 98 14.66 13.96 -30.07
N GLU A 99 15.08 12.73 -29.80
CA GLU A 99 14.65 11.59 -30.60
C GLU A 99 13.15 11.34 -30.43
N VAL A 100 12.62 11.46 -29.21
CA VAL A 100 11.18 11.43 -28.89
C VAL A 100 10.43 12.50 -29.69
N GLU A 101 10.90 13.74 -29.67
CA GLU A 101 10.33 14.83 -30.49
C GLU A 101 10.31 14.47 -31.98
N THR A 102 11.42 13.95 -32.50
CA THR A 102 11.54 13.59 -33.91
C THR A 102 10.59 12.45 -34.29
N LEU A 103 10.49 11.41 -33.47
CA LEU A 103 9.59 10.28 -33.69
C LEU A 103 8.12 10.72 -33.61
N TYR A 104 7.79 11.55 -32.63
CA TYR A 104 6.46 12.11 -32.46
C TYR A 104 6.05 12.93 -33.70
N LEU A 105 6.91 13.84 -34.18
CA LEU A 105 6.62 14.66 -35.35
C LEU A 105 6.51 13.82 -36.63
N ARG A 106 7.31 12.76 -36.78
CA ARG A 106 7.17 11.81 -37.90
C ARG A 106 5.83 11.07 -37.86
N ARG A 107 5.42 10.58 -36.68
CA ARG A 107 4.11 9.94 -36.50
C ARG A 107 2.96 10.87 -36.87
N LEU A 108 3.03 12.16 -36.49
CA LEU A 108 2.05 13.16 -36.91
C LEU A 108 2.05 13.40 -38.41
N GLN A 109 3.21 13.38 -39.05
CA GLN A 109 3.33 13.54 -40.49
C GLN A 109 2.70 12.37 -41.26
N ASP A 110 2.88 11.15 -40.75
CA ASP A 110 2.43 9.91 -41.40
C ASP A 110 0.94 9.62 -41.16
N SER A 111 0.33 10.20 -40.13
CA SER A 111 -1.09 10.04 -39.79
C SER A 111 -1.93 11.25 -40.17
N LEU A 112 -2.72 11.10 -41.24
CA LEU A 112 -3.67 12.12 -41.72
C LEU A 112 -4.71 12.52 -40.66
N GLU A 113 -5.13 11.58 -39.81
CA GLU A 113 -6.12 11.83 -38.75
C GLU A 113 -5.54 12.71 -37.63
N LEU A 114 -4.33 12.40 -37.17
CA LEU A 114 -3.66 13.16 -36.11
C LEU A 114 -3.28 14.57 -36.57
N ARG A 115 -2.88 14.70 -37.84
CA ARG A 115 -2.46 15.98 -38.42
C ARG A 115 -3.58 17.01 -38.53
N ASN A 116 -4.83 16.56 -38.63
CA ASN A 116 -6.00 17.44 -38.73
C ASN A 116 -6.56 17.83 -37.35
N ASN A 117 -6.00 17.31 -36.26
CA ASN A 117 -6.41 17.65 -34.92
C ASN A 117 -5.55 18.80 -34.36
N GLU A 118 -6.15 19.97 -34.18
CA GLU A 118 -5.46 21.18 -33.71
C GLU A 118 -5.01 21.10 -32.24
N ASP A 119 -5.53 20.15 -31.46
CA ASP A 119 -5.16 19.98 -30.05
C ASP A 119 -3.89 19.12 -29.85
N ILE A 120 -3.44 18.44 -30.91
CA ILE A 120 -2.31 17.48 -30.86
C ILE A 120 -0.99 18.19 -31.15
N HIS A 121 -0.23 18.42 -30.08
CA HIS A 121 1.07 19.09 -30.15
C HIS A 121 2.07 18.42 -29.21
N PHE A 122 3.34 18.39 -29.62
CA PHE A 122 4.43 17.85 -28.81
C PHE A 122 4.48 18.48 -27.41
N LYS A 123 4.18 19.78 -27.32
CA LYS A 123 4.07 20.48 -26.05
C LYS A 123 3.02 19.85 -25.13
N ASN A 124 1.80 19.65 -25.60
CA ASN A 124 0.70 19.15 -24.79
C ASN A 124 0.82 17.64 -24.52
N ASP A 125 1.22 16.87 -25.53
CA ASP A 125 1.19 15.41 -25.47
C ASP A 125 2.43 14.80 -24.81
N VAL A 126 3.53 15.55 -24.73
CA VAL A 126 4.81 15.08 -24.20
C VAL A 126 5.32 15.99 -23.09
N LEU A 127 5.56 17.28 -23.37
CA LEU A 127 6.16 18.19 -22.39
C LEU A 127 5.25 18.44 -21.18
N ASP A 128 3.95 18.62 -21.38
CA ASP A 128 3.02 18.84 -20.26
C ASP A 128 2.91 17.60 -19.37
N LYS A 129 2.98 16.38 -19.95
CA LYS A 129 3.06 15.13 -19.18
C LYS A 129 4.32 15.05 -18.34
N MET A 130 5.46 15.46 -18.89
CA MET A 130 6.72 15.55 -18.12
C MET A 130 6.64 16.64 -17.05
N ASN A 131 6.08 17.80 -17.37
CA ASN A 131 5.94 18.94 -16.46
C ASN A 131 5.00 18.63 -15.29
N ALA A 132 3.98 17.78 -15.49
CA ALA A 132 3.12 17.31 -14.41
C ALA A 132 3.88 16.53 -13.31
N LEU A 133 5.05 15.96 -13.65
CA LEU A 133 5.93 15.29 -12.68
C LEU A 133 6.74 16.28 -11.83
N LEU A 134 6.95 17.50 -12.33
CA LEU A 134 7.84 18.49 -11.72
C LEU A 134 7.08 19.38 -10.73
N SER A 135 7.80 19.87 -9.73
CA SER A 135 7.18 20.62 -8.63
C SER A 135 7.64 22.06 -8.55
N ASN A 136 8.84 22.39 -9.05
CA ASN A 136 9.41 23.73 -8.95
C ASN A 136 9.88 24.29 -10.29
N ILE A 137 10.05 23.43 -11.29
CA ILE A 137 10.54 23.77 -12.62
C ILE A 137 9.67 23.19 -13.71
N MET A 138 9.79 23.72 -14.92
CA MET A 138 9.17 23.22 -16.12
C MET A 138 10.16 23.17 -17.28
N ILE A 139 9.99 22.17 -18.13
CA ILE A 139 10.69 22.02 -19.41
C ILE A 139 9.89 22.78 -20.46
N VAL A 140 10.57 23.70 -21.13
CA VAL A 140 10.02 24.44 -22.27
C VAL A 140 10.86 24.23 -23.50
N GLN A 141 10.19 24.15 -24.65
CA GLN A 141 10.84 24.15 -25.94
C GLN A 141 11.03 25.60 -26.42
N GLU A 142 12.29 25.98 -26.67
CA GLU A 142 12.63 27.23 -27.34
C GLU A 142 13.48 26.95 -28.58
N GLY A 143 12.84 27.05 -29.75
CA GLY A 143 13.45 26.67 -31.02
C GLY A 143 13.88 25.19 -31.02
N SER A 144 15.17 24.96 -31.28
CA SER A 144 15.77 23.63 -31.29
C SER A 144 16.43 23.24 -29.95
N SER A 145 16.13 23.96 -28.86
CA SER A 145 16.67 23.69 -27.51
C SER A 145 15.56 23.44 -26.49
N PHE A 146 15.86 22.64 -25.47
CA PHE A 146 14.99 22.47 -24.30
C PHE A 146 15.63 23.21 -23.14
N LEU A 147 14.87 24.12 -22.53
CA LEU A 147 15.32 24.93 -21.39
C LEU A 147 14.47 24.58 -20.18
N PHE A 148 15.05 24.73 -19.00
CA PHE A 148 14.34 24.62 -17.74
C PHE A 148 14.02 26.02 -17.25
N LYS A 149 12.78 26.25 -16.84
CA LYS A 149 12.34 27.49 -16.20
C LYS A 149 11.71 27.19 -14.86
N ASP A 150 11.85 28.08 -13.89
CA ASP A 150 11.01 28.07 -12.71
C ASP A 150 9.62 28.65 -13.00
N TYR A 151 8.75 28.69 -11.99
CA TYR A 151 7.41 29.27 -12.13
C TYR A 151 7.39 30.80 -12.26
N ASP A 152 8.48 31.48 -11.89
CA ASP A 152 8.67 32.91 -12.08
C ASP A 152 9.17 33.22 -13.52
N GLY A 153 9.53 32.19 -14.28
CA GLY A 153 9.96 32.27 -15.68
C GLY A 153 11.47 32.42 -15.86
N GLU A 154 12.25 32.34 -14.79
CA GLU A 154 13.72 32.41 -14.85
C GLU A 154 14.32 31.10 -15.33
N THR A 155 15.36 31.19 -16.15
CA THR A 155 16.04 30.00 -16.69
C THR A 155 16.90 29.33 -15.62
N VAL A 156 16.61 28.07 -15.34
CA VAL A 156 17.38 27.23 -14.41
C VAL A 156 18.40 26.42 -15.22
N THR A 157 19.66 26.45 -14.80
CA THR A 157 20.69 25.61 -15.43
C THR A 157 20.55 24.16 -14.97
N PRO A 158 20.82 23.16 -15.83
CA PRO A 158 20.69 21.74 -15.48
C PRO A 158 21.44 21.31 -14.21
N GLU A 159 22.53 21.98 -13.87
CA GLU A 159 23.34 21.75 -12.67
C GLU A 159 22.64 22.19 -11.37
N ASN A 160 21.65 23.09 -11.47
CA ASN A 160 20.90 23.65 -10.35
C ASN A 160 19.53 22.99 -10.18
N ILE A 161 19.20 21.99 -11.00
CA ILE A 161 17.96 21.22 -10.86
C ILE A 161 18.08 20.28 -9.66
N SER A 162 16.99 20.14 -8.89
CA SER A 162 16.97 19.18 -7.78
C SER A 162 17.27 17.76 -8.27
N SER A 163 17.98 16.97 -7.47
CA SER A 163 18.39 15.62 -7.89
C SER A 163 17.19 14.75 -8.28
N GLY A 164 16.11 14.83 -7.52
CA GLY A 164 14.88 14.07 -7.77
C GLY A 164 14.12 14.54 -9.01
N GLU A 165 14.08 15.86 -9.28
CA GLU A 165 13.47 16.38 -10.51
C GLU A 165 14.29 15.98 -11.74
N SER A 166 15.62 16.09 -11.68
CA SER A 166 16.48 15.65 -12.78
C SER A 166 16.35 14.15 -13.07
N GLU A 167 16.15 13.33 -12.03
CA GLU A 167 15.99 11.88 -12.16
C GLU A 167 14.63 11.49 -12.74
N VAL A 168 13.54 12.13 -12.27
CA VAL A 168 12.20 11.87 -12.82
C VAL A 168 12.07 12.29 -14.28
N ILE A 169 12.75 13.38 -14.69
CA ILE A 169 12.79 13.84 -16.10
C ILE A 169 13.51 12.83 -16.98
N ALA A 170 14.67 12.35 -16.53
CA ALA A 170 15.44 11.35 -17.27
C ALA A 170 14.63 10.07 -17.46
N LEU A 171 14.03 9.56 -16.38
CA LEU A 171 13.19 8.37 -16.40
C LEU A 171 11.94 8.56 -17.29
N ALA A 172 11.23 9.69 -17.16
CA ALA A 172 10.06 9.96 -17.99
C ALA A 172 10.42 10.01 -19.48
N THR A 173 11.57 10.61 -19.83
CA THR A 173 12.07 10.64 -21.21
C THR A 173 12.32 9.24 -21.76
N GLU A 174 12.98 8.39 -20.98
CA GLU A 174 13.27 6.99 -21.33
C GLU A 174 11.98 6.17 -21.54
N VAL A 175 10.99 6.38 -20.67
CA VAL A 175 9.67 5.76 -20.79
C VAL A 175 8.96 6.23 -22.06
N LEU A 176 8.88 7.54 -22.30
CA LEU A 176 8.26 8.11 -23.51
C LEU A 176 8.92 7.60 -24.78
N TYR A 177 10.26 7.51 -24.77
CA TYR A 177 11.02 6.94 -25.87
C TYR A 177 10.63 5.49 -26.20
N PHE A 178 10.45 4.66 -25.18
CA PHE A 178 9.93 3.31 -25.37
C PHE A 178 8.53 3.31 -25.99
N PHE A 179 7.62 4.15 -25.49
CA PHE A 179 6.24 4.24 -26.01
C PHE A 179 6.17 4.76 -27.45
N GLU A 180 7.05 5.69 -27.84
CA GLU A 180 7.16 6.14 -29.23
C GLU A 180 7.77 5.08 -30.18
N LYS A 181 8.47 4.07 -29.64
CA LYS A 181 9.10 2.97 -30.37
C LYS A 181 8.37 1.63 -30.26
N LEU A 182 7.09 1.63 -29.85
CA LEU A 182 6.31 0.40 -29.81
C LEU A 182 6.27 -0.26 -31.20
N ASN A 183 6.52 -1.56 -31.24
CA ASN A 183 6.45 -2.37 -32.44
C ASN A 183 5.14 -3.18 -32.41
N PRO A 184 4.20 -2.96 -33.35
CA PRO A 184 2.91 -3.63 -33.36
C PRO A 184 2.99 -5.14 -33.69
N GLU A 185 4.11 -5.61 -34.23
CA GLU A 185 4.34 -7.02 -34.58
C GLU A 185 5.03 -7.81 -33.47
N LYS A 186 5.45 -7.14 -32.38
CA LYS A 186 6.22 -7.73 -31.29
C LYS A 186 5.55 -7.50 -29.95
N PHE A 187 5.90 -8.32 -28.98
CA PHE A 187 5.57 -8.06 -27.58
C PHE A 187 6.55 -7.03 -27.01
N ASN A 188 6.02 -5.86 -26.63
CA ASN A 188 6.78 -4.72 -26.13
C ASN A 188 6.92 -4.82 -24.60
N LEU A 189 8.16 -4.87 -24.13
CA LEU A 189 8.48 -5.10 -22.72
C LEU A 189 9.40 -4.00 -22.20
N LEU A 190 8.90 -3.22 -21.24
CA LEU A 190 9.70 -2.22 -20.53
C LEU A 190 10.08 -2.74 -19.15
N LEU A 191 11.36 -2.91 -18.90
CA LEU A 191 11.92 -3.36 -17.63
C LEU A 191 12.49 -2.15 -16.89
N ILE A 192 11.96 -1.84 -15.71
CA ILE A 192 12.37 -0.67 -14.92
C ILE A 192 12.91 -1.16 -13.57
N ASP A 193 14.15 -0.84 -13.27
CA ASP A 193 14.85 -1.29 -12.07
C ASP A 193 15.06 -0.12 -11.10
N GLU A 194 14.48 -0.23 -9.90
CA GLU A 194 14.54 0.76 -8.81
C GLU A 194 14.21 2.21 -9.24
N PRO A 195 13.05 2.46 -9.89
CA PRO A 195 12.65 3.81 -10.32
C PRO A 195 12.37 4.79 -9.17
N ASP A 196 12.28 4.29 -7.94
CA ASP A 196 12.01 5.05 -6.73
C ASP A 196 13.25 5.70 -6.08
N VAL A 197 14.44 5.39 -6.57
CA VAL A 197 15.72 5.90 -6.04
C VAL A 197 15.75 7.44 -6.09
N HIS A 198 16.11 8.07 -4.96
CA HIS A 198 16.15 9.53 -4.73
C HIS A 198 14.85 10.30 -5.02
N LEU A 199 13.74 9.63 -5.30
CA LEU A 199 12.45 10.27 -5.47
C LEU A 199 11.73 10.39 -4.13
N HIS A 200 11.23 11.58 -3.82
CA HIS A 200 10.30 11.78 -2.71
C HIS A 200 9.00 10.97 -2.96
N PRO A 201 8.30 10.45 -1.93
CA PRO A 201 7.05 9.70 -2.09
C PRO A 201 5.99 10.38 -2.97
N ASP A 202 5.91 11.72 -2.93
CA ASP A 202 5.04 12.49 -3.82
C ASP A 202 5.42 12.32 -5.30
N LEU A 203 6.71 12.47 -5.64
CA LEU A 203 7.21 12.25 -7.00
C LEU A 203 7.03 10.81 -7.48
N GLN A 204 7.18 9.84 -6.58
CA GLN A 204 6.91 8.43 -6.89
C GLN A 204 5.43 8.19 -7.24
N SER A 205 4.52 8.89 -6.55
CA SER A 205 3.09 8.83 -6.83
C SER A 205 2.75 9.47 -8.18
N ARG A 206 3.37 10.62 -8.49
CA ARG A 206 3.23 11.26 -9.81
C ARG A 206 3.78 10.38 -10.93
N LEU A 207 4.93 9.74 -10.70
CA LEU A 207 5.52 8.79 -11.64
C LEU A 207 4.58 7.59 -11.88
N ALA A 208 3.98 7.03 -10.83
CA ALA A 208 3.00 5.95 -10.97
C ALA A 208 1.82 6.36 -11.86
N ASN A 209 1.23 7.53 -11.61
CA ASN A 209 0.14 8.06 -12.41
C ASN A 209 0.55 8.28 -13.87
N PHE A 210 1.77 8.80 -14.10
CA PHE A 210 2.31 8.94 -15.44
C PHE A 210 2.41 7.60 -16.16
N LEU A 211 2.96 6.55 -15.52
CA LEU A 211 3.06 5.21 -16.11
C LEU A 211 1.67 4.61 -16.41
N LEU A 212 0.72 4.79 -15.50
CA LEU A 212 -0.67 4.36 -15.69
C LEU A 212 -1.31 5.04 -16.89
N ASN A 213 -1.17 6.37 -16.99
CA ASN A 213 -1.69 7.15 -18.11
C ASN A 213 -1.10 6.68 -19.44
N GLN A 214 0.21 6.37 -19.50
CA GLN A 214 0.82 5.85 -20.73
C GLN A 214 0.19 4.53 -21.18
N ILE A 215 -0.20 3.64 -20.26
CA ILE A 215 -0.89 2.39 -20.59
C ILE A 215 -2.35 2.62 -20.98
N GLU A 216 -3.04 3.53 -20.30
CA GLU A 216 -4.44 3.86 -20.55
C GLU A 216 -4.67 4.58 -21.88
N GLU A 217 -3.70 5.37 -22.33
CA GLU A 217 -3.72 6.05 -23.63
C GLU A 217 -3.46 5.11 -24.82
N LEU A 218 -2.91 3.91 -24.59
CA LEU A 218 -2.69 2.93 -25.66
C LEU A 218 -4.02 2.41 -26.23
N SER A 219 -4.05 2.20 -27.55
CA SER A 219 -5.15 1.47 -28.19
C SER A 219 -5.23 0.03 -27.65
N PRO A 220 -6.43 -0.60 -27.64
CA PRO A 220 -6.61 -1.93 -27.05
C PRO A 220 -5.62 -2.98 -27.60
N GLY A 221 -5.37 -3.00 -28.92
CA GLY A 221 -4.42 -3.94 -29.53
C GLY A 221 -2.96 -3.68 -29.15
N ALA A 222 -2.54 -2.41 -29.07
CA ALA A 222 -1.19 -2.07 -28.60
C ALA A 222 -1.01 -2.40 -27.11
N ARG A 223 -2.06 -2.19 -26.30
CA ARG A 223 -2.09 -2.49 -24.88
C ARG A 223 -1.94 -3.99 -24.62
N GLU A 224 -2.60 -4.85 -25.38
CA GLU A 224 -2.47 -6.31 -25.24
C GLU A 224 -1.04 -6.81 -25.52
N LEU A 225 -0.28 -6.09 -26.34
CA LEU A 225 1.11 -6.40 -26.69
C LEU A 225 2.14 -5.58 -25.91
N THR A 226 1.75 -4.95 -24.79
CA THR A 226 2.65 -4.10 -23.99
C THR A 226 2.61 -4.44 -22.51
N ALA A 227 3.78 -4.65 -21.91
CA ALA A 227 3.93 -4.87 -20.48
C ALA A 227 5.12 -4.09 -19.90
N LEU A 228 4.93 -3.56 -18.69
CA LEU A 228 5.94 -2.94 -17.84
C LEU A 228 6.24 -3.89 -16.68
N CYS A 229 7.51 -4.14 -16.41
CA CYS A 229 7.98 -4.90 -15.26
C CYS A 229 8.85 -3.99 -14.39
N ILE A 230 8.37 -3.68 -13.19
CA ILE A 230 8.99 -2.71 -12.28
C ILE A 230 9.54 -3.47 -11.08
N ALA A 231 10.86 -3.50 -10.93
CA ALA A 231 11.50 -3.99 -9.71
C ALA A 231 11.66 -2.83 -8.73
N THR A 232 11.07 -2.95 -7.54
CA THR A 232 11.14 -1.89 -6.53
C THR A 232 11.05 -2.45 -5.11
N HIS A 233 11.45 -1.64 -4.14
CA HIS A 233 11.15 -1.84 -2.71
C HIS A 233 10.26 -0.70 -2.17
N SER A 234 9.96 0.31 -2.98
CA SER A 234 9.16 1.44 -2.55
C SER A 234 7.71 1.04 -2.32
N THR A 235 7.29 1.18 -1.07
CA THR A 235 5.89 1.01 -0.69
C THR A 235 5.00 2.15 -1.23
N PRO A 236 5.39 3.45 -1.23
CA PRO A 236 4.60 4.50 -1.89
C PRO A 236 4.32 4.24 -3.38
N LEU A 237 5.33 3.82 -4.14
CA LEU A 237 5.20 3.54 -5.57
C LEU A 237 4.23 2.37 -5.82
N VAL A 238 4.36 1.29 -5.03
CA VAL A 238 3.46 0.15 -5.11
C VAL A 238 2.02 0.57 -4.86
N CYS A 239 1.78 1.40 -3.85
CA CYS A 239 0.44 1.88 -3.52
C CYS A 239 -0.18 2.69 -4.63
N ALA A 240 0.60 3.63 -5.20
CA ALA A 240 0.12 4.48 -6.27
C ALA A 240 -0.20 3.67 -7.53
N LEU A 241 0.55 2.61 -7.83
CA LEU A 241 0.25 1.71 -8.96
C LEU A 241 -0.90 0.73 -8.69
N ALA A 242 -1.10 0.33 -7.42
CA ALA A 242 -2.13 -0.62 -7.00
C ALA A 242 -3.56 -0.06 -7.03
N VAL A 243 -3.76 1.18 -7.46
CA VAL A 243 -5.12 1.71 -7.68
C VAL A 243 -5.75 1.18 -8.97
N SER A 244 -4.92 0.77 -9.94
CA SER A 244 -5.36 0.33 -11.27
C SER A 244 -5.48 -1.19 -11.38
N ASP A 245 -6.47 -1.62 -12.17
CA ASP A 245 -6.71 -3.04 -12.48
C ASP A 245 -5.72 -3.59 -13.53
N TYR A 246 -4.91 -2.71 -14.15
CA TYR A 246 -3.81 -3.08 -15.03
C TYR A 246 -2.56 -3.57 -14.28
N THR A 247 -2.57 -3.48 -12.95
CA THR A 247 -1.42 -3.78 -12.11
C THR A 247 -1.48 -5.19 -11.53
N SER A 248 -0.33 -5.85 -11.49
CA SER A 248 -0.13 -7.12 -10.80
C SER A 248 1.10 -7.05 -9.88
N LEU A 249 1.13 -7.92 -8.87
CA LEU A 249 2.18 -7.98 -7.86
C LEU A 249 2.78 -9.38 -7.78
N GLY A 250 4.11 -9.46 -7.75
CA GLY A 250 4.86 -10.70 -7.56
C GLY A 250 6.00 -10.50 -6.58
N ASN A 251 6.31 -11.56 -5.84
CA ASN A 251 7.40 -11.55 -4.86
C ASN A 251 8.61 -12.29 -5.45
N LYS A 252 9.77 -11.64 -5.42
CA LYS A 252 11.06 -12.21 -5.77
C LYS A 252 11.77 -12.71 -4.52
N GLU A 253 11.93 -14.02 -4.44
CA GLU A 253 12.77 -14.67 -3.43
C GLU A 253 14.16 -15.01 -3.99
N PHE A 254 15.16 -15.06 -3.11
CA PHE A 254 16.52 -15.46 -3.50
C PHE A 254 16.53 -16.89 -4.06
N LYS A 255 17.29 -17.12 -5.14
CA LYS A 255 17.39 -18.40 -5.89
C LYS A 255 16.13 -18.89 -6.63
N LYS A 256 14.96 -18.29 -6.42
CA LYS A 256 13.79 -18.58 -7.27
C LYS A 256 13.89 -17.74 -8.56
N ASN A 257 13.78 -18.43 -9.69
CA ASN A 257 13.79 -17.83 -11.04
C ASN A 257 12.39 -17.80 -11.67
N GLU A 258 11.38 -18.28 -10.97
CA GLU A 258 9.98 -18.13 -11.36
C GLU A 258 9.31 -17.14 -10.42
N ILE A 259 8.59 -16.18 -10.99
CA ILE A 259 7.76 -15.22 -10.27
C ILE A 259 6.33 -15.38 -10.76
N THR A 260 5.43 -15.75 -9.84
CA THR A 260 4.00 -15.76 -10.11
C THR A 260 3.39 -14.43 -9.71
N LEU A 261 2.88 -13.71 -10.70
CA LEU A 261 2.18 -12.45 -10.49
C LEU A 261 0.73 -12.73 -10.09
N THR A 262 0.23 -11.88 -9.20
CA THR A 262 -1.16 -11.88 -8.74
C THR A 262 -1.74 -10.52 -9.09
N PRO A 263 -2.83 -10.44 -9.87
CA PRO A 263 -3.51 -9.17 -10.13
C PRO A 263 -3.81 -8.44 -8.82
N VAL A 264 -3.70 -7.13 -8.86
CA VAL A 264 -4.10 -6.30 -7.74
C VAL A 264 -5.59 -6.48 -7.49
N THR A 265 -5.93 -6.91 -6.28
CA THR A 265 -7.32 -7.12 -5.84
C THR A 265 -7.74 -5.99 -4.90
N ASP A 266 -9.03 -5.87 -4.60
CA ASP A 266 -9.55 -4.93 -3.60
C ASP A 266 -8.82 -5.04 -2.26
N ASN A 267 -8.31 -6.22 -1.91
CA ASN A 267 -7.51 -6.42 -0.71
C ASN A 267 -6.20 -5.61 -0.72
N ILE A 268 -5.54 -5.48 -1.89
CA ILE A 268 -4.33 -4.65 -2.01
C ILE A 268 -4.70 -3.17 -1.88
N LYS A 269 -5.82 -2.75 -2.47
CA LYS A 269 -6.32 -1.38 -2.34
C LYS A 269 -6.60 -1.02 -0.87
N LYS A 270 -7.09 -1.98 -0.06
CA LYS A 270 -7.36 -1.79 1.38
C LYS A 270 -6.11 -1.69 2.25
N ILE A 271 -5.04 -2.39 1.91
CA ILE A 271 -3.77 -2.33 2.66
C ILE A 271 -2.79 -1.28 2.11
N ALA A 272 -3.03 -0.75 0.90
CA ALA A 272 -2.18 0.27 0.29
C ALA A 272 -1.97 1.50 1.20
N PRO A 273 -2.97 2.03 1.94
CA PRO A 273 -2.74 3.14 2.87
C PRO A 273 -1.69 2.84 3.94
N PHE A 274 -1.59 1.60 4.43
CA PHE A 274 -0.57 1.19 5.40
C PHE A 274 0.84 1.28 4.80
N PHE A 275 1.00 0.83 3.56
CA PHE A 275 2.25 0.90 2.80
C PHE A 275 2.61 2.33 2.37
N GLY A 276 1.61 3.20 2.16
CA GLY A 276 1.76 4.58 1.71
C GLY A 276 2.09 5.59 2.81
N HIS A 277 2.17 5.17 4.08
CA HIS A 277 2.57 6.04 5.20
C HIS A 277 4.08 5.91 5.49
N PRO A 278 4.96 6.71 4.83
CA PRO A 278 6.41 6.64 5.02
C PRO A 278 6.88 6.92 6.46
N LEU A 279 6.02 7.49 7.31
CA LEU A 279 6.34 7.77 8.71
C LEU A 279 5.95 6.65 9.69
N SER A 280 4.96 5.79 9.38
CA SER A 280 4.54 4.73 10.32
C SER A 280 5.59 3.61 10.42
N LEU A 281 6.25 3.31 9.30
CA LEU A 281 7.19 2.19 9.19
C LEU A 281 8.63 2.56 9.55
N THR A 282 9.07 3.79 9.25
CA THR A 282 10.45 4.21 9.54
C THR A 282 10.64 4.71 10.97
N PHE A 283 9.58 5.21 11.64
CA PHE A 283 9.68 5.74 13.01
C PHE A 283 8.92 4.94 14.07
N ASN A 284 7.85 4.22 13.71
CA ASN A 284 6.91 3.74 14.70
C ASN A 284 6.77 2.22 14.82
N ASN A 285 7.16 1.45 13.78
CA ASN A 285 6.99 -0.01 13.74
C ASN A 285 5.56 -0.45 14.08
N ASP A 286 4.53 0.36 13.78
CA ASP A 286 3.15 0.07 14.16
C ASP A 286 2.68 -1.18 13.38
N PRO A 287 2.40 -2.33 14.04
CA PRO A 287 1.87 -3.49 13.35
C PRO A 287 0.44 -3.22 12.87
N LEU A 288 0.14 -3.85 11.75
CA LEU A 288 -1.16 -3.79 11.08
C LEU A 288 -2.20 -4.58 11.90
N LEU A 289 -3.38 -4.04 12.15
CA LEU A 289 -4.47 -4.70 12.87
C LEU A 289 -5.70 -4.85 11.94
N ILE A 290 -5.97 -6.07 11.50
CA ILE A 290 -7.13 -6.38 10.65
C ILE A 290 -8.38 -6.54 11.52
N LEU A 291 -9.43 -5.78 11.21
CA LEU A 291 -10.68 -5.70 11.96
C LEU A 291 -11.88 -6.02 11.05
N GLU A 292 -12.96 -6.51 11.64
CA GLU A 292 -14.13 -6.97 10.89
C GLU A 292 -15.02 -5.82 10.41
N GLY A 293 -15.42 -4.92 11.31
CA GLY A 293 -16.38 -3.84 11.05
C GLY A 293 -15.84 -2.42 11.24
N GLU A 294 -16.59 -1.45 10.70
CA GLU A 294 -16.29 0.00 10.85
C GLU A 294 -16.35 0.44 12.32
N ASP A 295 -17.26 -0.15 13.10
CA ASP A 295 -17.40 0.15 14.52
C ASP A 295 -16.12 -0.28 15.29
N ASP A 296 -15.54 -1.43 14.94
CA ASP A 296 -14.28 -1.92 15.54
C ASP A 296 -13.09 -1.00 15.20
N GLU A 297 -13.01 -0.58 13.94
CA GLU A 297 -11.98 0.36 13.50
C GLU A 297 -12.05 1.65 14.33
N ARG A 298 -13.24 2.20 14.56
CA ARG A 298 -13.43 3.40 15.37
C ARG A 298 -12.99 3.21 16.82
N ILE A 299 -13.29 2.06 17.42
CA ILE A 299 -12.83 1.72 18.79
C ILE A 299 -11.31 1.76 18.86
N TRP A 300 -10.63 1.08 17.94
CA TRP A 300 -9.16 0.96 17.97
C TRP A 300 -8.45 2.26 17.56
N GLN A 301 -9.01 3.05 16.64
CA GLN A 301 -8.53 4.41 16.37
C GLN A 301 -8.66 5.30 17.61
N GLN A 302 -9.80 5.23 18.31
CA GLN A 302 -9.99 5.99 19.55
C GLN A 302 -9.04 5.52 20.65
N ALA A 303 -8.80 4.20 20.77
CA ALA A 303 -7.86 3.64 21.72
C ALA A 303 -6.44 4.13 21.47
N ALA A 304 -5.95 4.02 20.23
CA ALA A 304 -4.64 4.54 19.83
C ALA A 304 -4.51 6.05 20.15
N ARG A 305 -5.50 6.85 19.77
CA ARG A 305 -5.53 8.31 20.03
C ARG A 305 -5.51 8.66 21.52
N THR A 306 -6.29 7.96 22.33
CA THR A 306 -6.41 8.24 23.77
C THR A 306 -5.18 7.78 24.54
N SER A 307 -4.51 6.74 24.07
CA SER A 307 -3.36 6.12 24.73
C SER A 307 -2.08 6.96 24.70
N GLN A 308 -2.08 8.11 24.00
CA GLN A 308 -0.93 9.00 23.86
C GLN A 308 0.35 8.29 23.38
N GLY A 309 0.20 7.32 22.47
CA GLY A 309 1.32 6.59 21.87
C GLY A 309 1.72 5.30 22.60
N LYS A 310 1.00 4.89 23.65
CA LYS A 310 1.15 3.56 24.28
C LYS A 310 0.65 2.45 23.35
N ILE A 311 -0.51 2.64 22.72
CA ILE A 311 -1.07 1.71 21.74
C ILE A 311 -0.64 2.17 20.35
N LYS A 312 0.09 1.29 19.67
CA LYS A 312 0.74 1.53 18.38
C LYS A 312 0.26 0.49 17.38
N LEU A 313 -0.88 0.77 16.74
CA LEU A 313 -1.55 -0.16 15.83
C LEU A 313 -2.13 0.62 14.65
N PHE A 314 -2.06 0.02 13.46
CA PHE A 314 -2.69 0.58 12.26
C PHE A 314 -3.92 -0.27 11.87
N PRO A 315 -5.14 0.20 12.14
CA PRO A 315 -6.35 -0.58 11.86
C PRO A 315 -6.62 -0.66 10.36
N ILE A 316 -7.05 -1.83 9.88
CA ILE A 316 -7.46 -2.11 8.51
C ILE A 316 -8.81 -2.81 8.51
N LEU A 317 -9.76 -2.24 7.77
CA LEU A 317 -11.13 -2.71 7.68
C LEU A 317 -11.31 -3.83 6.66
N ALA A 318 -11.74 -5.00 7.13
CA ALA A 318 -12.13 -6.14 6.30
C ALA A 318 -13.56 -6.05 5.77
N THR A 319 -14.51 -5.44 6.48
CA THR A 319 -15.97 -5.41 6.17
C THR A 319 -16.73 -6.74 6.23
N SER A 320 -16.05 -7.90 6.24
CA SER A 320 -16.67 -9.22 6.50
C SER A 320 -15.65 -10.27 6.94
N VAL A 321 -16.11 -11.37 7.55
CA VAL A 321 -15.27 -12.52 7.97
C VAL A 321 -14.52 -13.18 6.80
N ASP A 322 -15.18 -13.34 5.66
CA ASP A 322 -14.56 -13.92 4.46
C ASP A 322 -13.46 -12.99 3.92
N GLN A 323 -13.73 -11.68 3.90
CA GLN A 323 -12.74 -10.70 3.47
C GLN A 323 -11.59 -10.61 4.46
N GLN A 324 -11.85 -10.72 5.77
CA GLN A 324 -10.83 -10.74 6.81
C GLN A 324 -9.89 -11.93 6.62
N SER A 325 -10.45 -13.12 6.39
CA SER A 325 -9.68 -14.34 6.10
C SER A 325 -8.84 -14.21 4.82
N SER A 326 -9.36 -13.50 3.81
CA SER A 326 -8.65 -13.20 2.57
C SER A 326 -7.49 -12.23 2.80
N LEU A 327 -7.71 -11.17 3.58
CA LEU A 327 -6.70 -10.18 3.97
C LEU A 327 -5.59 -10.80 4.83
N GLU A 328 -5.93 -11.67 5.78
CA GLU A 328 -4.95 -12.41 6.60
C GLU A 328 -3.99 -13.22 5.73
N LYS A 329 -4.52 -14.04 4.81
CA LYS A 329 -3.70 -14.85 3.88
C LYS A 329 -2.86 -13.97 2.97
N PHE A 330 -3.43 -12.86 2.50
CA PHE A 330 -2.72 -11.92 1.64
C PHE A 330 -1.55 -11.26 2.38
N CYS A 331 -1.78 -10.72 3.58
CA CYS A 331 -0.74 -10.10 4.41
C CYS A 331 0.37 -11.10 4.74
N ALA A 332 0.02 -12.34 5.06
CA ALA A 332 0.99 -13.40 5.30
C ALA A 332 1.93 -13.67 4.11
N LYS A 333 1.45 -13.47 2.88
CA LYS A 333 2.25 -13.63 1.66
C LYS A 333 3.13 -12.41 1.35
N VAL A 334 2.60 -11.20 1.53
CA VAL A 334 3.27 -9.95 1.12
C VAL A 334 4.23 -9.40 2.16
N LEU A 335 3.84 -9.36 3.44
CA LEU A 335 4.66 -8.75 4.49
C LEU A 335 6.10 -9.29 4.55
N PRO A 336 6.36 -10.62 4.43
CA PRO A 336 7.72 -11.15 4.45
C PRO A 336 8.61 -10.71 3.28
N SER A 337 8.01 -10.24 2.18
CA SER A 337 8.73 -9.78 1.00
C SER A 337 9.08 -8.30 1.08
N VAL A 338 8.39 -7.55 1.93
CA VAL A 338 8.56 -6.10 2.12
C VAL A 338 9.34 -5.78 3.40
N TYR A 339 9.14 -6.56 4.47
CA TYR A 339 9.70 -6.25 5.79
C TYR A 339 10.66 -7.31 6.30
N ASP A 340 11.62 -6.86 7.11
CA ASP A 340 12.61 -7.75 7.70
C ASP A 340 12.04 -8.60 8.85
N ASN A 341 11.23 -7.97 9.69
CA ASN A 341 10.51 -8.56 10.82
C ASN A 341 9.00 -8.32 10.61
N PRO A 342 8.36 -9.05 9.68
CA PRO A 342 6.94 -8.83 9.38
C PRO A 342 6.07 -9.22 10.59
N LEU A 343 5.16 -8.32 10.97
CA LEU A 343 4.21 -8.56 12.05
C LEU A 343 2.87 -7.89 11.71
N ALA A 344 1.80 -8.66 11.85
CA ALA A 344 0.44 -8.16 11.79
C ALA A 344 -0.45 -8.91 12.77
N TYR A 345 -1.53 -8.26 13.17
CA TYR A 345 -2.56 -8.77 14.04
C TYR A 345 -3.90 -8.83 13.31
N SER A 346 -4.74 -9.78 13.69
CA SER A 346 -6.15 -9.83 13.28
C SER A 346 -6.97 -10.07 14.53
N LEU A 347 -8.00 -9.25 14.76
CA LEU A 347 -8.91 -9.41 15.87
C LEU A 347 -10.31 -9.67 15.31
N ARG A 348 -10.91 -10.77 15.75
CA ARG A 348 -12.26 -11.20 15.37
C ARG A 348 -13.21 -11.14 16.55
N ASP A 349 -14.48 -10.91 16.25
CA ASP A 349 -15.57 -11.12 17.20
C ASP A 349 -15.61 -12.59 17.67
N GLY A 350 -16.17 -12.80 18.86
CA GLY A 350 -16.31 -14.14 19.42
C GLY A 350 -17.36 -14.95 18.68
N ASP A 351 -18.48 -14.33 18.30
CA ASP A 351 -19.66 -14.94 17.69
C ASP A 351 -20.15 -16.20 18.44
N GLY A 352 -19.94 -16.22 19.76
CA GLY A 352 -20.27 -17.37 20.62
C GLY A 352 -19.25 -18.51 20.60
N ALA A 353 -18.14 -18.39 19.88
CA ALA A 353 -17.01 -19.29 19.94
C ALA A 353 -15.87 -18.69 20.78
N THR A 354 -15.12 -19.55 21.48
CA THR A 354 -14.01 -19.16 22.37
C THR A 354 -12.70 -19.85 21.99
N GLU A 355 -12.67 -20.56 20.86
CA GLU A 355 -11.50 -21.28 20.40
C GLU A 355 -10.43 -20.30 19.87
N ALA A 356 -9.19 -20.53 20.29
CA ALA A 356 -8.04 -19.77 19.84
C ALA A 356 -7.82 -19.97 18.33
N LEU A 357 -7.45 -18.89 17.64
CA LEU A 357 -7.15 -18.91 16.21
C LEU A 357 -5.66 -19.17 15.99
N GLU A 358 -5.32 -20.15 15.16
CA GLU A 358 -3.91 -20.39 14.79
C GLU A 358 -3.32 -19.21 14.02
N SER A 359 -2.03 -18.90 14.15
CA SER A 359 -1.42 -17.82 13.35
C SER A 359 -1.21 -18.23 11.89
N ILE A 360 -1.27 -17.28 10.95
CA ILE A 360 -0.97 -17.50 9.53
C ILE A 360 0.33 -16.76 9.19
N GLY A 361 1.46 -17.46 9.19
CA GLY A 361 2.77 -16.84 8.96
C GLY A 361 3.03 -15.70 9.96
N PRO A 362 3.29 -14.46 9.50
CA PRO A 362 3.50 -13.30 10.38
C PRO A 362 2.20 -12.69 10.96
N VAL A 363 1.02 -13.22 10.59
CA VAL A 363 -0.28 -12.71 11.04
C VAL A 363 -0.73 -13.48 12.28
N ILE A 364 -0.68 -12.85 13.45
CA ILE A 364 -1.16 -13.39 14.72
C ILE A 364 -2.65 -13.09 14.85
N ARG A 365 -3.46 -14.11 15.12
CA ARG A 365 -4.92 -13.98 15.11
C ARG A 365 -5.48 -14.13 16.52
N PHE A 366 -6.41 -13.24 16.87
CA PHE A 366 -7.10 -13.21 18.15
C PHE A 366 -8.59 -13.28 17.92
N ARG A 367 -9.29 -13.82 18.92
CA ARG A 367 -10.73 -13.81 19.01
C ARG A 367 -11.11 -13.18 20.34
N LEU A 368 -12.11 -12.32 20.35
CA LEU A 368 -12.66 -11.78 21.59
C LEU A 368 -13.25 -12.91 22.44
N ASN A 369 -13.09 -12.81 23.76
CA ASN A 369 -13.71 -13.70 24.74
C ASN A 369 -15.13 -13.22 25.12
N CYS A 370 -15.78 -12.47 24.24
CA CYS A 370 -17.17 -12.02 24.32
C CYS A 370 -17.78 -12.08 22.91
N TYR A 371 -19.10 -11.98 22.82
CA TYR A 371 -19.81 -12.18 21.55
C TYR A 371 -19.31 -11.24 20.45
N ALA A 372 -19.27 -9.94 20.70
CA ALA A 372 -18.74 -8.93 19.79
C ALA A 372 -18.13 -7.74 20.54
N ALA A 373 -17.50 -6.81 19.84
CA ALA A 373 -16.93 -5.61 20.45
C ALA A 373 -17.95 -4.74 21.21
N GLU A 374 -19.23 -4.74 20.83
CA GLU A 374 -20.28 -4.03 21.57
C GLU A 374 -20.36 -4.51 23.03
N ASN A 375 -20.15 -5.80 23.27
CA ASN A 375 -20.24 -6.39 24.61
C ASN A 375 -19.20 -5.82 25.57
N LEU A 376 -18.06 -5.31 25.07
CA LEU A 376 -17.05 -4.64 25.88
C LEU A 376 -17.60 -3.40 26.62
N LEU A 377 -18.70 -2.81 26.14
CA LEU A 377 -19.36 -1.67 26.78
C LEU A 377 -19.88 -1.97 28.20
N LEU A 378 -20.18 -3.25 28.48
CA LEU A 378 -20.68 -3.71 29.78
C LEU A 378 -19.59 -4.17 30.75
N SER A 379 -18.32 -3.98 30.36
CA SER A 379 -17.18 -4.18 31.26
C SER A 379 -17.15 -3.15 32.37
N ASP A 380 -16.53 -3.51 33.50
CA ASP A 380 -16.45 -2.62 34.66
C ASP A 380 -15.72 -1.30 34.33
N GLU A 381 -14.65 -1.35 33.53
CA GLU A 381 -13.89 -0.16 33.13
C GLU A 381 -14.70 0.77 32.20
N CYS A 382 -15.55 0.22 31.34
CA CYS A 382 -16.45 1.02 30.50
C CYS A 382 -17.56 1.67 31.33
N LEU A 383 -18.13 0.95 32.29
CA LEU A 383 -19.14 1.48 33.20
C LEU A 383 -18.56 2.57 34.09
N GLU A 384 -17.36 2.35 34.64
CA GLU A 384 -16.63 3.34 35.45
C GLU A 384 -16.34 4.60 34.63
N LEU A 385 -15.95 4.47 33.36
CA LEU A 385 -15.73 5.62 32.48
C LEU A 385 -17.01 6.44 32.20
N MET A 386 -18.18 5.82 32.35
CA MET A 386 -19.50 6.47 32.28
C MET A 386 -20.00 6.91 33.66
N ASP A 387 -19.13 6.96 34.67
CA ASP A 387 -19.43 7.35 36.05
C ASP A 387 -20.52 6.47 36.71
N THR A 388 -20.55 5.17 36.39
CA THR A 388 -21.50 4.19 36.98
C THR A 388 -20.83 2.85 37.31
N SER A 389 -21.45 2.03 38.16
CA SER A 389 -21.15 0.59 38.30
C SER A 389 -22.21 -0.24 37.60
N TRP A 390 -22.09 -1.57 37.62
CA TRP A 390 -23.14 -2.48 37.14
C TRP A 390 -24.44 -2.33 37.93
N GLU A 391 -24.36 -2.26 39.26
CA GLU A 391 -25.52 -2.02 40.13
C GLU A 391 -26.12 -0.64 39.88
N GLY A 392 -25.27 0.36 39.66
CA GLY A 392 -25.69 1.71 39.26
C GLY A 392 -26.42 1.73 37.91
N PHE A 393 -25.93 0.95 36.94
CA PHE A 393 -26.56 0.78 35.63
C PHE A 393 -27.94 0.12 35.78
N ILE A 394 -28.06 -0.96 36.56
CA ILE A 394 -29.36 -1.62 36.84
C ILE A 394 -30.35 -0.63 37.46
N ALA A 395 -29.92 0.18 38.43
CA ALA A 395 -30.76 1.20 39.05
C ALA A 395 -31.25 2.25 38.02
N ASN A 396 -30.35 2.75 37.17
CA ASN A 396 -30.71 3.67 36.09
C ASN A 396 -31.64 3.01 35.06
N ALA A 397 -31.43 1.73 34.74
CA ALA A 397 -32.25 0.97 33.81
C ALA A 397 -33.68 0.78 34.33
N HIS A 398 -33.86 0.48 35.62
CA HIS A 398 -35.18 0.44 36.27
C HIS A 398 -35.92 1.78 36.13
N GLN A 399 -35.23 2.89 36.38
CA GLN A 399 -35.81 4.23 36.21
C GLN A 399 -36.18 4.51 34.75
N TRP A 400 -35.31 4.13 33.82
CA TRP A 400 -35.55 4.33 32.39
C TRP A 400 -36.74 3.51 31.88
N ILE A 401 -36.88 2.25 32.29
CA ILE A 401 -38.02 1.39 31.95
C ILE A 401 -39.34 2.01 32.42
N GLY A 402 -39.40 2.51 33.67
CA GLY A 402 -40.61 3.14 34.20
C GLY A 402 -41.03 4.42 33.46
N ASN A 403 -40.07 5.11 32.84
CA ASN A 403 -40.33 6.32 32.07
C ASN A 403 -40.61 6.06 30.57
N ASN A 404 -40.38 4.84 30.07
CA ASN A 404 -40.38 4.52 28.63
C ASN A 404 -41.12 3.22 28.30
N GLU A 405 -42.29 3.01 28.89
CA GLU A 405 -43.06 1.75 28.81
C GLU A 405 -43.41 1.27 27.37
N GLY A 406 -43.35 2.15 26.37
CA GLY A 406 -43.63 1.82 24.95
C GLY A 406 -42.40 1.59 24.08
N HIS A 407 -41.18 1.55 24.64
CA HIS A 407 -39.96 1.42 23.83
C HIS A 407 -39.79 0.00 23.27
N LYS A 408 -39.42 -0.12 21.99
CA LYS A 408 -39.30 -1.41 21.29
C LYS A 408 -38.30 -2.39 21.92
N ASP A 409 -37.25 -1.88 22.57
CA ASP A 409 -36.15 -2.68 23.14
C ASP A 409 -36.31 -2.92 24.66
N LEU A 410 -37.48 -2.64 25.23
CA LEU A 410 -37.71 -2.70 26.68
C LEU A 410 -37.53 -4.11 27.27
N GLU A 411 -38.05 -5.13 26.58
CA GLU A 411 -37.88 -6.54 26.98
C GLU A 411 -36.41 -6.95 27.00
N LEU A 412 -35.63 -6.54 26.00
CA LEU A 412 -34.21 -6.87 25.93
C LEU A 412 -33.39 -6.20 27.05
N ILE A 413 -33.76 -4.99 27.47
CA ILE A 413 -33.15 -4.34 28.65
C ILE A 413 -33.55 -5.07 29.94
N ARG A 414 -34.81 -5.52 30.08
CA ARG A 414 -35.23 -6.35 31.23
C ARG A 414 -34.46 -7.66 31.30
N GLU A 415 -34.26 -8.32 30.17
CA GLU A 415 -33.46 -9.54 30.09
C GLU A 415 -31.99 -9.28 30.45
N LEU A 416 -31.40 -8.19 29.94
CA LEU A 416 -30.03 -7.79 30.28
C LEU A 416 -29.85 -7.56 31.79
N MET A 417 -30.81 -6.91 32.44
CA MET A 417 -30.75 -6.65 33.89
C MET A 417 -30.83 -7.94 34.73
N ASN A 418 -31.55 -8.94 34.24
CA ASN A 418 -31.70 -10.23 34.91
C ASN A 418 -30.64 -11.25 34.49
N SER A 419 -29.75 -10.90 33.56
CA SER A 419 -28.68 -11.78 33.08
C SER A 419 -27.58 -11.90 34.12
N ASN A 420 -27.19 -13.15 34.41
CA ASN A 420 -26.08 -13.45 35.32
C ASN A 420 -24.70 -13.20 34.70
N ASP A 421 -24.61 -13.09 33.37
CA ASP A 421 -23.37 -12.96 32.60
C ASP A 421 -23.24 -11.61 31.89
N ARG A 422 -24.12 -10.64 32.21
CA ARG A 422 -24.22 -9.32 31.57
C ARG A 422 -24.27 -9.39 30.04
N PHE A 423 -24.93 -10.41 29.49
CA PHE A 423 -24.97 -10.68 28.05
C PHE A 423 -23.60 -10.80 27.38
N ARG A 424 -22.55 -11.17 28.11
CA ARG A 424 -21.18 -11.30 27.57
C ARG A 424 -21.13 -12.13 26.28
N ASN A 425 -21.92 -13.20 26.21
CA ASN A 425 -21.96 -14.12 25.06
C ASN A 425 -23.23 -13.99 24.22
N GLN A 426 -23.96 -12.87 24.34
CA GLN A 426 -25.19 -12.61 23.58
C GLN A 426 -25.08 -11.32 22.78
N LYS A 427 -25.84 -11.25 21.68
CA LYS A 427 -25.81 -10.10 20.77
C LYS A 427 -26.54 -8.90 21.37
N ILE A 428 -25.83 -7.78 21.58
CA ILE A 428 -26.42 -6.55 22.14
C ILE A 428 -26.49 -5.37 21.15
N LYS A 429 -26.26 -5.63 19.87
CA LYS A 429 -26.14 -4.60 18.82
C LYS A 429 -27.33 -3.62 18.77
N SER A 430 -28.56 -4.08 19.02
CA SER A 430 -29.77 -3.23 19.02
C SER A 430 -29.82 -2.23 20.17
N ILE A 431 -29.19 -2.53 21.31
CA ILE A 431 -29.29 -1.73 22.55
C ILE A 431 -28.01 -0.98 22.92
N ARG A 432 -26.93 -1.11 22.15
CA ARG A 432 -25.62 -0.48 22.46
C ARG A 432 -25.68 1.02 22.76
N GLN A 433 -26.44 1.78 21.95
CA GLN A 433 -26.62 3.23 22.17
C GLN A 433 -27.53 3.53 23.36
N LEU A 434 -28.49 2.64 23.61
CA LEU A 434 -29.39 2.76 24.74
C LEU A 434 -28.65 2.52 26.07
N ILE A 435 -27.68 1.62 26.10
CA ILE A 435 -26.81 1.40 27.27
C ILE A 435 -26.10 2.70 27.65
N CYS A 436 -25.48 3.41 26.70
CA CYS A 436 -24.87 4.72 26.98
C CYS A 436 -25.89 5.75 27.50
N THR A 437 -27.09 5.76 26.91
CA THR A 437 -28.18 6.68 27.32
C THR A 437 -28.66 6.40 28.75
N ILE A 438 -28.86 5.14 29.10
CA ILE A 438 -29.25 4.71 30.45
C ILE A 438 -28.16 5.06 31.47
N SER A 439 -26.89 4.88 31.09
CA SER A 439 -25.73 5.31 31.89
C SER A 439 -25.52 6.83 31.91
N LYS A 440 -26.43 7.62 31.34
CA LYS A 440 -26.35 9.10 31.28
C LYS A 440 -25.07 9.62 30.61
N SER A 441 -24.47 8.81 29.73
CA SER A 441 -23.30 9.18 28.95
C SER A 441 -23.70 9.81 27.63
N ASN A 442 -23.12 10.97 27.32
CA ASN A 442 -23.30 11.66 26.04
C ASN A 442 -22.29 11.19 24.97
N LYS A 443 -21.41 10.24 25.31
CA LYS A 443 -20.39 9.72 24.39
C LYS A 443 -20.97 8.56 23.57
N PRO A 444 -20.65 8.46 22.26
CA PRO A 444 -20.89 7.25 21.50
C PRO A 444 -20.19 6.04 22.14
N TRP A 445 -20.80 4.86 22.05
CA TRP A 445 -20.29 3.66 22.71
C TRP A 445 -18.88 3.27 22.24
N GLU A 446 -18.56 3.46 20.96
CA GLU A 446 -17.23 3.19 20.38
C GLU A 446 -16.16 4.04 21.06
N VAL A 447 -16.52 5.29 21.41
CA VAL A 447 -15.62 6.22 22.08
C VAL A 447 -15.41 5.82 23.53
N VAL A 448 -16.46 5.34 24.21
CA VAL A 448 -16.36 4.80 25.59
C VAL A 448 -15.43 3.60 25.61
N VAL A 449 -15.69 2.60 24.77
CA VAL A 449 -14.87 1.38 24.72
C VAL A 449 -13.43 1.70 24.35
N GLY A 450 -13.18 2.51 23.31
CA GLY A 450 -11.82 2.88 22.91
C GLY A 450 -11.06 3.65 24.01
N GLN A 451 -11.72 4.56 24.73
CA GLN A 451 -11.11 5.27 25.86
C GLN A 451 -10.81 4.34 27.04
N ALA A 452 -11.68 3.37 27.32
CA ALA A 452 -11.48 2.39 28.38
C ALA A 452 -10.30 1.46 28.05
N ILE A 453 -10.21 0.94 26.81
CA ILE A 453 -9.06 0.16 26.31
C ILE A 453 -7.76 0.93 26.50
N ALA A 454 -7.73 2.22 26.13
CA ALA A 454 -6.53 3.05 26.25
C ALA A 454 -6.05 3.25 27.69
N ARG A 455 -6.98 3.24 28.65
CA ARG A 455 -6.72 3.41 30.09
C ARG A 455 -6.42 2.10 30.80
N LEU A 456 -6.47 0.97 30.10
CA LEU A 456 -6.17 -0.33 30.71
C LEU A 456 -4.68 -0.41 31.05
N GLU A 457 -4.36 -0.48 32.35
CA GLU A 457 -2.98 -0.44 32.86
C GLU A 457 -2.47 -1.80 33.34
N ALA A 458 -3.35 -2.65 33.87
CA ALA A 458 -2.97 -3.92 34.47
C ALA A 458 -3.95 -5.03 34.13
N ALA A 459 -3.47 -6.28 34.22
CA ALA A 459 -4.32 -7.46 34.13
C ALA A 459 -5.21 -7.56 35.38
N THR A 460 -6.50 -7.73 35.16
CA THR A 460 -7.51 -7.93 36.20
C THR A 460 -8.13 -9.30 36.06
N GLU A 461 -8.18 -10.08 37.15
CA GLU A 461 -8.75 -11.44 37.16
C GLU A 461 -10.29 -11.47 37.15
N ASN A 462 -10.94 -10.31 37.02
CA ASN A 462 -12.39 -10.21 36.98
C ASN A 462 -12.92 -10.60 35.60
N GLU A 463 -13.87 -11.54 35.55
CA GLU A 463 -14.51 -12.04 34.33
C GLU A 463 -15.29 -10.97 33.54
N TYR A 464 -15.69 -9.87 34.19
CA TYR A 464 -16.32 -8.69 33.57
C TYR A 464 -15.35 -7.54 33.30
N SER A 465 -14.05 -7.77 33.47
CA SER A 465 -13.04 -6.78 33.09
C SER A 465 -12.80 -6.77 31.59
N LEU A 466 -12.42 -5.60 31.08
CA LEU A 466 -12.00 -5.41 29.70
C LEU A 466 -10.84 -6.33 29.31
N TYR A 467 -9.90 -6.58 30.25
CA TYR A 467 -8.81 -7.54 30.06
C TYR A 467 -9.31 -8.96 29.78
N ALA A 468 -10.26 -9.45 30.58
CA ALA A 468 -10.82 -10.79 30.43
C ALA A 468 -11.66 -10.95 29.15
N MET A 469 -12.40 -9.90 28.77
CA MET A 469 -13.28 -9.91 27.60
C MET A 469 -12.51 -9.77 26.28
N ILE A 470 -11.43 -8.99 26.22
CA ILE A 470 -10.53 -8.95 25.05
C ILE A 470 -9.68 -10.23 24.96
N GLY A 471 -9.27 -10.75 26.12
CA GLY A 471 -8.42 -11.93 26.23
C GLY A 471 -6.96 -11.58 26.54
N SER A 472 -6.32 -12.43 27.36
CA SER A 472 -4.98 -12.18 27.90
C SER A 472 -3.92 -12.01 26.81
N ASP A 473 -3.94 -12.88 25.81
CA ASP A 473 -2.93 -12.91 24.76
C ASP A 473 -3.06 -11.70 23.83
N ALA A 474 -4.30 -11.31 23.52
CA ALA A 474 -4.60 -10.11 22.77
C ALA A 474 -4.19 -8.85 23.55
N CYS A 475 -4.49 -8.77 24.86
CA CYS A 475 -4.06 -7.65 25.69
C CYS A 475 -2.53 -7.54 25.81
N GLU A 476 -1.82 -8.67 25.93
CA GLU A 476 -0.36 -8.67 25.98
C GLU A 476 0.25 -8.16 24.68
N LYS A 477 -0.22 -8.66 23.52
CA LYS A 477 0.36 -8.32 22.22
C LYS A 477 -0.09 -6.97 21.68
N LEU A 478 -1.35 -6.59 21.88
CA LEU A 478 -1.92 -5.35 21.34
C LEU A 478 -1.73 -4.15 22.28
N LEU A 479 -1.77 -4.37 23.60
CA LEU A 479 -1.76 -3.29 24.60
C LEU A 479 -0.48 -3.27 25.44
N GLY A 480 0.37 -4.30 25.35
CA GLY A 480 1.61 -4.42 26.14
C GLY A 480 1.36 -4.73 27.62
N ILE A 481 0.19 -5.28 27.96
CA ILE A 481 -0.18 -5.58 29.35
C ILE A 481 0.30 -6.99 29.70
N ASN A 482 1.33 -7.09 30.53
CA ASN A 482 1.84 -8.38 31.00
C ASN A 482 0.87 -9.04 31.98
N SER A 483 0.63 -10.35 31.81
CA SER A 483 -0.09 -11.17 32.78
C SER A 483 0.66 -11.20 34.13
N ILE A 484 -0.09 -11.14 35.23
CA ILE A 484 0.47 -11.37 36.57
C ILE A 484 0.95 -12.83 36.59
N ARG A 485 2.27 -13.06 36.60
CA ARG A 485 2.78 -14.41 36.84
C ARG A 485 2.30 -14.83 38.22
N PRO A 486 1.63 -15.98 38.40
CA PRO A 486 1.36 -16.48 39.73
C PRO A 486 2.70 -16.70 40.42
N ILE A 487 2.93 -16.01 41.53
CA ILE A 487 4.04 -16.25 42.43
C ILE A 487 3.92 -17.72 42.82
N GLN A 488 4.82 -18.57 42.30
CA GLN A 488 4.97 -19.92 42.84
C GLN A 488 5.30 -19.76 44.31
N VAL A 489 4.31 -20.03 45.16
CA VAL A 489 4.49 -20.18 46.60
C VAL A 489 5.53 -21.29 46.76
N GLN A 490 6.76 -20.90 47.11
CA GLN A 490 7.73 -21.84 47.63
C GLN A 490 7.10 -22.44 48.88
N ALA A 491 6.65 -23.68 48.75
CA ALA A 491 6.31 -24.52 49.88
C ALA A 491 7.58 -24.63 50.74
N THR A 492 7.60 -23.90 51.84
CA THR A 492 8.46 -24.18 52.99
C THR A 492 8.25 -25.64 53.39
N LYS A 493 9.27 -26.47 53.14
CA LYS A 493 9.46 -27.73 53.85
C LYS A 493 10.40 -27.45 55.01
N GLU A 494 9.87 -27.57 56.21
CA GLU A 494 10.63 -28.01 57.38
C GLU A 494 11.05 -29.48 57.22
#